data_AF-A0A168QY71-F1
#
_entry.id   AF-A0A168QY71-F1
#
_cell.length_a   1.000
_cell.length_b   1.000
_cell.length_c   1.000
_cell.angle_alpha   90.00
_cell.angle_beta   90.00
_cell.angle_gamma   90.00
#
_symmetry.space_group_name_H-M   'P 1'
#
loop_
_entity.id
_entity.type
_entity.pdbx_description
1 polymer ?
#
loop_
_entity_poly.entity_id
_entity_poly.type
_entity_poly.pdbx_seq_one_letter_code
_entity_poly.pdbx_strand_id
1 'polypeptide(L)'
;MEAVQTFGRKKTATAVAHCKRGRHTSQIYAIRQALAKAIVAFYQKYVDEAAKKEIKEILVQYDRTLLVADPRRCEPKKFGGPGARARFQKSYR
;
A
#
# COMPACT_ATOMS: atom_id res chain seq x y z
N MET A 1 6.06 6.90 -17.44
CA MET A 1 7.48 7.09 -17.11
C MET A 1 7.56 7.99 -15.90
N GLU A 2 7.07 7.54 -14.74
CA GLU A 2 7.14 8.31 -13.49
C GLU A 2 7.39 7.33 -12.35
N ALA A 3 8.68 7.10 -12.07
CA ALA A 3 9.09 6.38 -10.89
C ALA A 3 9.09 7.36 -9.71
N VAL A 4 8.41 7.01 -8.63
CA VAL A 4 8.40 7.84 -7.41
C VAL A 4 9.43 7.30 -6.45
N GLN A 5 10.39 8.15 -6.09
CA GLN A 5 11.43 7.86 -5.11
C GLN A 5 11.22 8.74 -3.88
N THR A 6 11.17 8.13 -2.69
CA THR A 6 11.13 8.88 -1.43
C THR A 6 12.31 8.52 -0.56
N PHE A 7 12.86 9.54 0.09
CA PHE A 7 13.96 9.45 1.03
C PHE A 7 13.47 9.87 2.41
N GLY A 8 13.59 8.99 3.39
CA GLY A 8 13.37 9.31 4.81
C GLY A 8 14.67 9.20 5.57
N ARG A 9 15.07 10.26 6.30
CA ARG A 9 16.32 10.30 7.07
C ARG A 9 16.02 10.48 8.56
N LYS A 10 16.34 9.47 9.37
CA LYS A 10 16.45 9.57 10.84
C LYS A 10 17.94 9.52 11.20
N LYS A 11 18.28 9.92 12.44
CA LYS A 11 19.67 9.95 12.93
C LYS A 11 20.42 8.62 12.73
N THR A 12 19.71 7.50 12.77
CA THR A 12 20.30 6.15 12.74
C THR A 12 20.02 5.36 11.45
N ALA A 13 19.11 5.81 10.59
CA ALA A 13 18.72 5.06 9.39
C ALA A 13 18.19 5.95 8.26
N THR A 14 18.54 5.58 7.03
CA THR A 14 17.99 6.14 5.79
C THR A 14 17.13 5.11 5.08
N ALA A 15 15.86 5.42 4.86
CA ALA A 15 14.94 4.58 4.10
C ALA A 15 14.76 5.14 2.68
N VAL A 16 14.87 4.27 1.68
CA VAL A 16 14.67 4.61 0.26
C VAL A 16 13.62 3.66 -0.31
N ALA A 17 12.54 4.22 -0.86
CA ALA A 17 11.50 3.46 -1.54
C ALA A 17 11.39 3.88 -3.00
N HIS A 18 11.34 2.91 -3.91
CA HIS A 18 11.27 3.12 -5.35
C HIS A 18 10.07 2.37 -5.96
N CYS A 19 9.07 3.09 -6.47
CA CYS A 19 7.88 2.51 -7.10
C CYS A 19 7.86 2.74 -8.61
N LYS A 20 7.65 1.68 -9.41
CA LYS A 20 7.70 1.71 -10.89
C LYS A 20 6.34 1.74 -11.60
N ARG A 21 5.31 1.11 -11.03
CA ARG A 21 4.01 0.87 -11.70
C ARG A 21 2.84 1.27 -10.80
N GLY A 22 1.69 1.56 -11.39
CA GLY A 22 0.49 2.04 -10.71
C GLY A 22 0.11 3.46 -11.13
N ARG A 23 -1.04 3.93 -10.65
CA ARG A 23 -1.44 5.35 -10.74
C ARG A 23 -0.84 6.13 -9.56
N HIS A 24 -0.74 7.45 -9.67
CA HIS A 24 -0.11 8.32 -8.66
C HIS A 24 -0.55 8.03 -7.23
N THR A 25 -1.86 7.97 -6.98
CA THR A 25 -2.40 7.66 -5.65
C THR A 25 -1.95 6.30 -5.15
N SER A 26 -2.08 5.25 -5.97
CA SER A 26 -1.65 3.90 -5.61
C SER A 26 -0.14 3.79 -5.34
N GLN A 27 0.69 4.59 -6.03
CA GLN A 27 2.13 4.64 -5.77
C GLN A 27 2.43 5.25 -4.40
N ILE A 28 1.74 6.33 -4.01
CA ILE A 28 1.89 6.95 -2.69
C ILE A 28 1.51 5.96 -1.58
N TYR A 29 0.38 5.26 -1.72
CA TYR A 29 -0.04 4.23 -0.76
C TYR A 29 1.00 3.09 -0.66
N ALA A 30 1.56 2.65 -1.79
CA ALA A 30 2.58 1.62 -1.80
C ALA A 30 3.89 2.05 -1.11
N ILE A 31 4.33 3.30 -1.34
CA ILE A 31 5.52 3.86 -0.69
C ILE A 31 5.31 3.97 0.82
N ARG A 32 4.16 4.50 1.23
CA ARG A 32 3.78 4.64 2.65
C ARG A 32 3.83 3.28 3.36
N GLN A 33 3.29 2.25 2.70
CA GLN A 33 3.30 0.88 3.23
C GLN A 33 4.72 0.27 3.27
N ALA A 34 5.54 0.53 2.26
CA ALA A 34 6.93 0.04 2.23
C ALA A 34 7.77 0.63 3.36
N LEU A 35 7.66 1.93 3.62
CA LEU A 35 8.37 2.60 4.70
C LEU A 35 7.96 2.08 6.08
N ALA A 36 6.65 1.93 6.33
CA ALA A 36 6.15 1.40 7.60
C ALA A 36 6.62 -0.03 7.86
N LYS A 37 6.56 -0.92 6.85
CA LYS A 37 7.07 -2.29 6.96
C LYS A 37 8.59 -2.34 7.17
N ALA A 38 9.34 -1.48 6.50
CA ALA A 38 10.79 -1.41 6.65
C ALA A 38 11.20 -1.01 8.08
N ILE A 39 10.50 -0.06 8.69
CA ILE A 39 10.76 0.34 10.08
C ILE A 39 10.49 -0.82 11.04
N VAL A 40 9.33 -1.49 10.94
CA VAL A 40 9.01 -2.63 11.81
C VAL A 40 10.02 -3.77 11.63
N ALA A 41 10.42 -4.07 10.39
CA ALA A 41 11.42 -5.10 10.10
C ALA A 41 12.82 -4.73 10.62
N PHE A 42 13.19 -3.45 10.58
CA PHE A 42 14.47 -2.97 11.12
C PHE A 42 14.54 -3.17 12.64
N TYR A 43 13.51 -2.75 13.38
CA TYR A 43 13.46 -2.91 14.84
C TYR A 43 13.42 -4.38 15.25
N GLN A 44 12.69 -5.21 14.50
CA GLN A 44 12.66 -6.66 14.73
C GLN A 44 14.05 -7.31 14.62
N LYS A 45 14.92 -6.84 13.71
CA LYS A 45 16.22 -7.46 13.45
C LYS A 45 17.37 -6.86 14.26
N TYR A 46 17.35 -5.55 14.51
CA TYR A 46 18.52 -4.81 14.99
C TYR A 46 18.36 -4.18 16.37
N VAL A 47 17.16 -4.20 16.97
CA VAL A 47 16.90 -3.55 18.27
C VAL A 47 16.35 -4.58 19.26
N ASP A 48 15.03 -4.72 19.38
CA ASP A 48 14.38 -5.66 20.31
C ASP A 48 12.88 -5.83 19.96
N GLU A 49 12.27 -6.91 20.46
CA GLU A 49 10.86 -7.24 20.19
C GLU A 49 9.87 -6.32 20.93
N ALA A 50 10.25 -5.71 22.06
CA ALA A 50 9.35 -4.81 22.80
C ALA A 50 9.17 -3.49 22.04
N ALA A 51 10.27 -2.84 21.62
CA ALA A 51 10.22 -1.63 20.81
C ALA A 51 9.48 -1.83 19.48
N LYS A 52 9.68 -2.99 18.83
CA LYS A 52 8.92 -3.38 17.63
C LYS A 52 7.42 -3.45 17.91
N LYS A 53 7.01 -4.06 19.03
CA LYS A 53 5.59 -4.20 19.39
C LYS A 53 4.95 -2.83 19.61
N GLU A 54 5.61 -1.92 20.32
CA GLU A 54 5.14 -0.55 20.54
C GLU A 54 4.94 0.20 19.21
N ILE A 55 5.95 0.17 18.34
CA ILE A 55 5.87 0.83 17.01
C ILE A 55 4.75 0.22 16.18
N LYS A 56 4.61 -1.11 16.21
CA LYS A 56 3.56 -1.82 15.47
C LYS A 56 2.17 -1.41 15.98
N GLU A 57 1.98 -1.31 17.29
CA GLU A 57 0.71 -0.89 17.90
C GLU A 57 0.35 0.54 17.50
N ILE A 58 1.32 1.47 17.56
CA ILE A 58 1.13 2.87 17.13
C ILE A 58 0.72 2.93 15.64
N LEU A 59 1.41 2.16 14.77
CA LEU A 59 1.11 2.14 13.34
C LEU A 59 -0.27 1.53 13.04
N VAL A 60 -0.65 0.45 13.75
CA VAL A 60 -1.96 -0.19 13.58
C VAL A 60 -3.09 0.70 14.10
N GLN A 61 -2.87 1.39 15.22
CA GLN A 61 -3.84 2.33 15.80
C GLN A 61 -4.07 3.52 14.86
N TYR A 62 -3.02 4.01 14.20
CA TYR A 62 -3.15 5.08 13.20
C TYR A 62 -3.86 4.59 11.92
N ASP A 63 -3.32 3.57 11.27
CA ASP A 63 -3.90 3.01 10.04
C ASP A 63 -3.35 1.61 9.75
N ARG A 64 -4.22 0.59 9.83
CA ARG A 64 -3.88 -0.81 9.56
C ARG A 64 -3.31 -1.05 8.16
N THR A 65 -3.66 -0.23 7.17
CA THR A 65 -3.18 -0.37 5.79
C THR A 65 -1.71 0.00 5.62
N LEU A 66 -1.07 0.58 6.64
CA LEU A 66 0.38 0.78 6.70
C LEU A 66 1.16 -0.52 6.79
N LEU A 67 0.59 -1.55 7.43
CA LEU A 67 1.24 -2.84 7.61
C LEU A 67 0.61 -3.93 6.74
N VAL A 68 -0.70 -3.90 6.52
CA VAL A 68 -1.42 -4.90 5.72
C VAL A 68 -1.79 -4.31 4.36
N ALA A 69 -1.51 -5.05 3.28
CA ALA A 69 -1.86 -4.57 1.94
C ALA A 69 -3.35 -4.72 1.71
N ASP A 70 -3.95 -3.73 1.07
CA ASP A 70 -5.33 -3.80 0.61
C ASP A 70 -5.43 -4.77 -0.58
N PRO A 71 -6.20 -5.88 -0.49
CA PRO A 71 -6.30 -6.88 -1.55
C PRO A 71 -7.16 -6.42 -2.74
N ARG A 72 -7.85 -5.27 -2.65
CA ARG A 72 -8.79 -4.81 -3.69
C ARG A 72 -8.12 -4.68 -5.06
N ARG A 73 -8.74 -5.31 -6.08
CA ARG A 73 -8.35 -5.24 -7.50
C ARG A 73 -9.59 -5.01 -8.36
N CYS A 74 -9.40 -4.40 -9.52
CA CYS A 74 -10.49 -4.21 -10.48
C CYS A 74 -11.00 -5.58 -10.96
N GLU A 75 -12.31 -5.78 -10.87
CA GLU A 75 -12.95 -6.98 -11.42
C GLU A 75 -12.82 -7.01 -12.95
N PRO A 76 -12.65 -8.20 -13.56
CA PRO A 76 -12.65 -8.34 -15.02
C PRO A 76 -13.97 -7.90 -15.65
N LYS A 77 -13.91 -7.36 -16.87
CA LYS A 77 -15.11 -7.03 -17.67
C LYS A 77 -15.88 -8.31 -18.00
N LYS A 78 -17.22 -8.26 -17.90
CA LYS A 78 -18.11 -9.34 -18.35
C LYS A 78 -18.81 -8.92 -19.65
N PHE A 79 -19.16 -9.89 -20.50
CA PHE A 79 -19.90 -9.62 -21.74
C PHE A 79 -21.31 -9.07 -21.45
N GLY A 80 -21.95 -8.47 -22.45
CA GLY A 80 -23.32 -7.95 -22.35
C GLY A 80 -23.45 -6.63 -21.58
N GLY A 81 -22.35 -5.86 -21.48
CA GLY A 81 -22.37 -4.51 -20.92
C GLY A 81 -20.99 -3.83 -20.97
N PRO A 82 -20.92 -2.54 -20.56
CA PRO A 82 -19.68 -1.78 -20.62
C PRO A 82 -18.68 -2.14 -19.51
N GLY A 83 -19.11 -2.75 -18.40
CA GLY A 83 -18.27 -2.96 -17.21
C GLY A 83 -18.37 -4.36 -16.60
N ALA A 84 -17.66 -4.56 -15.48
CA ALA A 84 -17.66 -5.82 -14.74
C ALA A 84 -19.07 -6.24 -14.29
N ARG A 85 -19.85 -5.28 -13.77
CA ARG A 85 -21.21 -5.50 -13.24
C ARG A 85 -22.32 -4.85 -14.07
N ALA A 86 -22.00 -3.81 -14.86
CA ALA A 86 -22.97 -3.13 -15.71
C ALA A 86 -23.45 -4.05 -16.85
N ARG A 87 -24.73 -3.92 -17.22
CA ARG A 87 -25.36 -4.61 -18.34
C ARG A 87 -26.01 -3.59 -19.27
N PHE A 88 -26.08 -3.90 -20.56
CA PHE A 88 -26.88 -3.10 -21.49
C PHE A 88 -28.35 -3.15 -21.06
N GLN A 89 -29.01 -2.00 -21.12
CA GLN A 89 -30.43 -1.89 -20.80
C GLN A 89 -31.23 -2.72 -21.79
N LYS A 90 -32.11 -3.60 -21.29
CA LYS A 90 -33.03 -4.36 -22.14
C LYS A 90 -34.22 -3.48 -22.50
N SER A 91 -34.59 -3.46 -23.77
CA SER A 91 -35.90 -3.01 -24.21
C SER A 91 -36.82 -4.23 -24.34
N TYR A 92 -38.02 -4.13 -23.79
CA TYR A 92 -39.08 -5.10 -24.02
C TYR A 92 -39.99 -4.53 -25.11
N ARG A 93 -40.30 -5.35 -26.09
CA ARG A 93 -41.28 -5.08 -27.13
C ARG A 93 -42.24 -6.26 -27.18
#